data_AF-A0A6B0XEJ7-F1
#
_entry.id   AF-A0A6B0XEJ7-F1
#
_cell.length_a   1.000
_cell.length_b   1.000
_cell.length_c   1.000
_cell.angle_alpha   90.00
_cell.angle_beta   90.00
_cell.angle_gamma   90.00
#
_symmetry.space_group_name_H-M   'P 1'
#
loop_
_entity.id
_entity.type
_entity.pdbx_description
1 polymer ?
#
loop_
_entity_poly.entity_id
_entity_poly.type
_entity_poly.pdbx_seq_one_letter_code
_entity_poly.pdbx_strand_id
1 'polypeptide(L)'
;MRPKTGIYCGLLILWSAAVAQGQYGTRLGLQLGDQTSLAPQGPGVALNALDPAVRRWYVPQELYSEYHWRQWEYTNYARNPYERYVETTLEGDYFYDLYGNFLTRGWLIFNNSQSKPQQFGNVLFKSSRFQSWFSEVVVAQDNKGQYFYTLTASSRLRSVLSPMVFAKARMDGVQFDLATDRYEATFLFSRLSNPGGGSTGDREVLRTNNTILAGGRLGAQLGDFAEVALHTANAHQSHTLLDKQAGNPFAGSLTIGQNKTISLVKLVLRDDSPEDGVGGAAFFPDASDVQITYRDGSEESGKAIGFEPIIEGGFLQQGFVAANGPEEMRLVYDFDSPDFVDRARFAKDEIAKVEFLLTLGNDYQVWMTSDRQINLDGQEVLLLVAQAEGNVQDITNLQTIRFEYGLPT
;
A
#
# COMPACT_ATOMS: atom_id res chain seq x y z
N MET A 1 -51.62 -37.41 56.65
CA MET A 1 -52.55 -36.30 56.96
C MET A 1 -52.96 -35.62 55.66
N ARG A 2 -54.22 -35.76 55.24
CA ARG A 2 -54.94 -34.79 54.38
C ARG A 2 -55.68 -33.80 55.32
N PRO A 3 -56.36 -32.75 54.82
CA PRO A 3 -55.86 -31.51 54.22
C PRO A 3 -56.42 -30.27 54.99
N LYS A 4 -56.05 -29.04 54.62
CA LYS A 4 -56.92 -27.83 54.73
C LYS A 4 -56.31 -26.62 54.01
N THR A 5 -56.91 -26.32 52.86
CA THR A 5 -57.32 -25.00 52.31
C THR A 5 -56.59 -23.73 52.77
N GLY A 6 -56.03 -23.01 51.80
CA GLY A 6 -55.65 -21.60 51.86
C GLY A 6 -55.82 -20.96 50.47
N ILE A 7 -56.81 -20.09 50.37
CA ILE A 7 -57.30 -19.32 49.22
C ILE A 7 -56.20 -18.51 48.52
N TYR A 8 -56.11 -18.60 47.19
CA TYR A 8 -55.30 -17.70 46.34
C TYR A 8 -56.21 -16.63 45.70
N CYS A 9 -56.11 -15.40 46.19
CA CYS A 9 -56.43 -14.14 45.52
C CYS A 9 -55.22 -13.24 45.81
N GLY A 10 -54.55 -12.54 44.91
CA GLY A 10 -54.76 -12.19 43.52
C GLY A 10 -53.91 -10.92 43.34
N LEU A 11 -53.07 -10.84 42.30
CA LEU A 11 -52.57 -9.57 41.79
C LEU A 11 -52.13 -9.75 40.33
N LEU A 12 -53.11 -9.66 39.43
CA LEU A 12 -52.88 -9.50 38.00
C LEU A 12 -52.44 -8.05 37.78
N ILE A 13 -51.14 -7.83 37.64
CA ILE A 13 -50.60 -6.56 37.15
C ILE A 13 -50.83 -6.55 35.64
N LEU A 14 -51.91 -5.87 35.24
CA LEU A 14 -52.19 -5.47 33.87
C LEU A 14 -51.04 -4.57 33.39
N TRP A 15 -50.14 -5.11 32.58
CA TRP A 15 -49.28 -4.30 31.72
C TRP A 15 -50.18 -3.62 30.69
N SER A 16 -50.47 -2.34 30.90
CA SER A 16 -50.96 -1.46 29.85
C SER A 16 -49.86 -1.36 28.79
N ALA A 17 -49.96 -2.14 27.73
CA ALA A 17 -49.26 -1.85 26.49
C ALA A 17 -49.76 -0.48 26.02
N ALA A 18 -48.95 0.56 26.24
CA ALA A 18 -49.08 1.78 25.49
C ALA A 18 -48.75 1.41 24.03
N VAL A 19 -49.77 1.01 23.28
CA VAL A 19 -49.74 1.01 21.83
C VAL A 19 -49.54 2.48 21.45
N ALA A 20 -48.30 2.83 21.13
CA ALA A 20 -48.02 3.99 20.32
C ALA A 20 -48.85 3.81 19.05
N GLN A 21 -49.95 4.57 18.92
CA GLN A 21 -50.66 4.64 17.67
C GLN A 21 -49.67 5.13 16.63
N GLY A 22 -49.32 4.27 15.68
CA GLY A 22 -48.58 4.70 14.50
C GLY A 22 -49.34 5.87 13.89
N GLN A 23 -48.66 7.01 13.71
CA GLN A 23 -49.15 8.10 12.89
C GLN A 23 -49.18 7.62 11.44
N TYR A 24 -50.20 6.83 11.10
CA TYR A 24 -50.64 6.71 9.72
C TYR A 24 -51.18 8.09 9.38
N GLY A 25 -50.43 8.87 8.61
CA GLY A 25 -50.78 10.24 8.25
C GLY A 25 -52.11 10.32 7.48
N THR A 26 -52.18 11.14 6.45
CA THR A 26 -53.41 11.45 5.68
C THR A 26 -54.10 10.27 4.99
N ARG A 27 -53.64 9.02 5.19
CA ARG A 27 -54.15 7.79 4.55
C ARG A 27 -55.53 7.32 5.02
N LEU A 28 -56.04 7.77 6.17
CA LEU A 28 -57.32 7.29 6.72
C LEU A 28 -58.46 8.32 6.69
N GLY A 29 -58.24 9.51 6.11
CA GLY A 29 -59.22 10.59 6.10
C GLY A 29 -59.41 11.22 7.48
N LEU A 30 -60.02 12.41 7.52
CA LEU A 30 -60.36 13.11 8.77
C LEU A 30 -61.82 12.81 9.11
N GLN A 31 -62.05 12.27 10.31
CA GLN A 31 -63.39 12.03 10.85
C GLN A 31 -63.91 13.32 11.50
N LEU A 32 -64.84 14.00 10.84
CA LEU A 32 -65.48 15.22 11.34
C LEU A 32 -66.89 14.84 11.80
N GLY A 33 -67.01 14.49 13.08
CA GLY A 33 -68.25 13.93 13.64
C GLY A 33 -68.55 12.54 13.07
N ASP A 34 -69.79 12.31 12.65
CA ASP A 34 -70.31 10.99 12.23
C ASP A 34 -70.10 10.68 10.73
N GLN A 35 -69.32 11.50 10.01
CA GLN A 35 -69.00 11.29 8.60
C GLN A 35 -67.49 11.25 8.38
N THR A 36 -67.05 10.20 7.69
CA THR A 36 -65.68 10.06 7.19
C THR A 36 -65.59 10.64 5.79
N SER A 37 -64.86 11.75 5.63
CA SER A 37 -64.59 12.33 4.31
C SER A 37 -63.28 11.76 3.76
N LEU A 38 -63.38 11.11 2.60
CA LEU A 38 -62.26 10.56 1.82
C LEU A 38 -61.82 11.53 0.70
N ALA A 39 -62.27 12.79 0.74
CA ALA A 39 -61.85 13.77 -0.25
C ALA A 39 -60.32 13.94 -0.22
N PRO A 40 -59.63 13.90 -1.39
CA PRO A 40 -58.20 14.14 -1.44
C PRO A 40 -57.93 15.54 -0.90
N GLN A 41 -57.30 15.61 0.28
CA GLN A 41 -56.77 16.87 0.77
C GLN A 41 -55.51 17.15 -0.05
N GLY A 42 -55.62 18.12 -0.97
CA GLY A 42 -54.42 18.77 -1.51
C GLY A 42 -53.58 19.32 -0.36
N PRO A 43 -52.26 19.58 -0.57
CA PRO A 43 -51.38 20.11 0.45
C PRO A 43 -52.03 21.35 1.07
N GLY A 44 -52.44 21.23 2.34
CA GLY A 44 -53.14 22.29 3.05
C GLY A 44 -52.26 23.53 3.07
N VAL A 45 -52.73 24.62 2.48
CA VAL A 45 -51.93 25.85 2.37
C VAL A 45 -51.66 26.38 3.76
N ALA A 46 -50.40 26.30 4.20
CA ALA A 46 -49.96 26.97 5.40
C ALA A 46 -50.16 28.48 5.22
N LEU A 47 -51.09 29.07 5.98
CA LEU A 47 -51.40 30.50 5.91
C LEU A 47 -50.16 31.39 6.15
N ASN A 48 -49.19 30.87 6.89
CA ASN A 48 -47.93 31.56 7.17
C ASN A 48 -46.91 31.49 6.01
N ALA A 49 -47.12 30.60 5.04
CA ALA A 49 -46.33 30.49 3.81
C ALA A 49 -46.89 31.36 2.67
N LEU A 50 -48.00 32.07 2.90
CA LEU A 50 -48.57 33.02 1.94
C LEU A 50 -47.86 34.37 2.05
N ASP A 51 -47.29 34.83 0.94
CA ASP A 51 -46.65 36.13 0.79
C ASP A 51 -47.70 37.27 0.71
N PRO A 52 -47.64 38.31 1.55
CA PRO A 52 -48.46 39.51 1.39
C PRO A 52 -47.92 40.39 0.25
N ALA A 53 -48.04 39.92 -0.99
CA ALA A 53 -47.67 40.67 -2.18
C ALA A 53 -48.77 40.64 -3.24
N VAL A 54 -48.90 41.73 -4.00
CA VAL A 54 -49.87 41.91 -5.10
C VAL A 54 -49.66 40.90 -6.26
N ARG A 55 -48.60 40.07 -6.21
CA ARG A 55 -48.35 38.97 -7.16
C ARG A 55 -48.14 37.66 -6.40
N ARG A 56 -49.00 36.67 -6.69
CA ARG A 56 -48.96 35.32 -6.12
C ARG A 56 -47.78 34.53 -6.70
N TRP A 57 -46.64 34.50 -6.01
CA TRP A 57 -45.63 33.47 -6.21
C TRP A 57 -45.72 32.49 -5.03
N TYR A 58 -45.84 31.19 -5.31
CA TYR A 58 -45.96 30.16 -4.27
C TYR A 58 -44.58 29.63 -3.91
N VAL A 59 -44.20 29.72 -2.64
CA VAL A 59 -43.05 29.01 -2.07
C VAL A 59 -43.47 27.56 -1.80
N PRO A 60 -42.65 26.55 -2.14
CA PRO A 60 -42.88 25.16 -1.71
C PRO A 60 -43.09 25.12 -0.19
N GLN A 61 -44.21 24.55 0.27
CA GLN A 61 -44.62 24.61 1.67
C GLN A 61 -43.61 23.92 2.59
N GLU A 62 -42.83 22.99 2.05
CA GLU A 62 -41.78 22.23 2.69
C GLU A 62 -40.65 23.14 3.20
N LEU A 63 -40.26 24.15 2.41
CA LEU A 63 -39.22 25.12 2.78
C LEU A 63 -39.62 25.99 3.97
N TYR A 64 -40.90 26.35 4.05
CA TYR A 64 -41.42 27.11 5.19
C TYR A 64 -41.61 26.22 6.42
N SER A 65 -42.07 24.97 6.25
CA SER A 65 -42.33 24.08 7.39
C SER A 65 -41.05 23.56 8.05
N GLU A 66 -40.02 23.25 7.26
CA GLU A 66 -38.80 22.61 7.76
C GLU A 66 -37.73 23.64 8.15
N TYR A 67 -37.64 24.75 7.41
CA TYR A 67 -36.59 25.76 7.60
C TYR A 67 -37.12 27.13 8.01
N HIS A 68 -38.43 27.28 8.22
CA HIS A 68 -39.09 28.56 8.55
C HIS A 68 -38.74 29.69 7.57
N TRP A 69 -38.45 29.34 6.32
CA TRP A 69 -37.93 30.27 5.33
C TRP A 69 -39.00 31.26 4.85
N ARG A 70 -38.74 32.57 5.01
CA ARG A 70 -39.65 33.66 4.63
C ARG A 70 -39.05 34.49 3.50
N GLN A 71 -39.67 34.46 2.31
CA GLN A 71 -39.15 35.15 1.12
C GLN A 71 -39.17 36.70 1.23
N TRP A 72 -40.08 37.26 2.03
CA TRP A 72 -40.29 38.70 2.20
C TRP A 72 -39.46 39.32 3.32
N GLU A 73 -38.72 38.52 4.07
CA GLU A 73 -37.91 39.02 5.18
C GLU A 73 -36.69 39.77 4.64
N TYR A 74 -36.41 40.94 5.20
CA TYR A 74 -35.24 41.72 4.84
C TYR A 74 -33.97 40.93 5.16
N THR A 75 -33.23 40.57 4.12
CA THR A 75 -31.95 39.87 4.28
C THR A 75 -30.82 40.88 4.41
N ASN A 76 -30.06 40.79 5.49
CA ASN A 76 -28.82 41.54 5.67
C ASN A 76 -27.69 40.56 5.98
N TYR A 77 -26.93 40.22 4.94
CA TYR A 77 -25.84 39.25 5.06
C TYR A 77 -24.65 39.72 5.90
N ALA A 78 -24.61 41.00 6.26
CA ALA A 78 -23.63 41.55 7.21
C ALA A 78 -24.06 41.38 8.67
N ARG A 79 -25.35 41.15 8.96
CA ARG A 79 -25.85 40.86 10.31
C ARG A 79 -26.21 39.39 10.51
N ASN A 80 -26.80 38.77 9.50
CA ASN A 80 -27.16 37.36 9.48
C ASN A 80 -26.36 36.70 8.37
N PRO A 81 -25.40 35.80 8.63
CA PRO A 81 -24.60 35.19 7.58
C PRO A 81 -25.50 34.56 6.51
N TYR A 82 -25.07 34.63 5.24
CA TYR A 82 -25.78 33.99 4.14
C TYR A 82 -25.85 32.48 4.36
N GLU A 83 -27.05 31.95 4.53
CA GLU A 83 -27.32 30.51 4.55
C GLU A 83 -27.69 30.06 3.14
N ARG A 84 -26.89 29.16 2.57
CA ARG A 84 -27.16 28.56 1.26
C ARG A 84 -28.35 27.61 1.39
N TYR A 85 -29.16 27.51 0.33
CA TYR A 85 -30.19 26.47 0.22
C TYR A 85 -29.60 25.10 0.57
N VAL A 86 -30.28 24.33 1.42
CA VAL A 86 -29.88 22.98 1.80
C VAL A 86 -29.87 22.12 0.54
N GLU A 87 -28.70 22.01 -0.08
CA GLU A 87 -28.55 21.22 -1.28
C GLU A 87 -28.49 19.76 -0.83
N THR A 88 -29.57 19.02 -1.08
CA THR A 88 -29.60 17.57 -0.88
C THR A 88 -28.49 16.85 -1.65
N THR A 89 -27.87 17.51 -2.64
CA THR A 89 -26.67 17.05 -3.35
C THR A 89 -25.40 17.07 -2.48
N LEU A 90 -25.31 17.89 -1.42
CA LEU A 90 -24.15 17.95 -0.52
C LEU A 90 -24.05 16.72 0.40
N GLU A 91 -25.16 16.03 0.63
CA GLU A 91 -25.23 14.84 1.48
C GLU A 91 -24.54 13.62 0.84
N GLY A 92 -24.25 13.67 -0.47
CA GLY A 92 -23.53 12.63 -1.19
C GLY A 92 -24.40 11.47 -1.68
N ASP A 93 -23.72 10.40 -2.08
CA ASP A 93 -24.29 9.20 -2.69
C ASP A 93 -24.82 8.24 -1.63
N TYR A 94 -25.85 7.49 -1.99
CA TYR A 94 -26.40 6.44 -1.13
C TYR A 94 -25.59 5.16 -1.30
N PHE A 95 -25.09 4.61 -0.20
CA PHE A 95 -24.42 3.32 -0.14
C PHE A 95 -25.38 2.25 0.37
N TYR A 96 -25.44 1.15 -0.36
CA TYR A 96 -26.27 -0.01 -0.05
C TYR A 96 -25.38 -1.25 0.13
N ASP A 97 -25.84 -2.20 0.93
CA ASP A 97 -25.22 -3.53 0.98
C ASP A 97 -25.53 -4.36 -0.28
N LEU A 98 -24.97 -5.57 -0.36
CA LEU A 98 -25.18 -6.47 -1.50
C LEU A 98 -26.67 -6.90 -1.66
N TYR A 99 -27.47 -6.77 -0.60
CA TYR A 99 -28.90 -7.10 -0.58
C TYR A 99 -29.80 -5.88 -0.81
N GLY A 100 -29.23 -4.70 -1.04
CA GLY A 100 -29.96 -3.45 -1.28
C GLY A 100 -30.45 -2.76 -0.01
N ASN A 101 -29.98 -3.14 1.19
CA ASN A 101 -30.28 -2.41 2.41
C ASN A 101 -29.43 -1.15 2.49
N PHE A 102 -30.03 -0.03 2.89
CA PHE A 102 -29.34 1.24 3.05
C PHE A 102 -28.32 1.16 4.20
N LEU A 103 -27.04 1.42 3.89
CA LEU A 103 -25.96 1.44 4.87
C LEU A 103 -25.70 2.87 5.37
N THR A 104 -25.43 3.78 4.45
CA THR A 104 -25.06 5.16 4.77
C THR A 104 -25.16 6.07 3.55
N ARG A 105 -25.07 7.37 3.75
CA ARG A 105 -25.03 8.39 2.70
C ARG A 105 -23.76 9.22 2.86
N GLY A 106 -23.00 9.44 1.78
CA GLY A 106 -21.77 10.23 1.87
C GLY A 106 -20.96 10.28 0.57
N TRP A 107 -19.72 10.72 0.67
CA TRP A 107 -18.81 10.83 -0.48
C TRP A 107 -17.67 9.81 -0.38
N LEU A 108 -17.42 9.08 -1.46
CA LEU A 108 -16.19 8.29 -1.56
C LEU A 108 -15.01 9.24 -1.77
N ILE A 109 -14.15 9.38 -0.76
CA ILE A 109 -12.97 10.26 -0.81
C ILE A 109 -11.68 9.51 -1.08
N PHE A 110 -11.60 8.25 -0.63
CA PHE A 110 -10.43 7.39 -0.74
C PHE A 110 -10.89 5.94 -0.89
N ASN A 111 -10.32 5.24 -1.86
CA ASN A 111 -10.46 3.79 -2.01
C ASN A 111 -9.09 3.20 -2.35
N ASN A 112 -8.70 2.17 -1.61
CA ASN A 112 -7.53 1.36 -1.92
C ASN A 112 -7.96 -0.10 -1.78
N SER A 113 -8.10 -0.79 -2.91
CA SER A 113 -8.52 -2.17 -2.95
C SER A 113 -7.59 -3.00 -3.81
N GLN A 114 -7.52 -4.30 -3.50
CA GLN A 114 -6.69 -5.24 -4.22
C GLN A 114 -7.47 -6.54 -4.44
N SER A 115 -7.62 -6.91 -5.72
CA SER A 115 -8.19 -8.16 -6.18
C SER A 115 -7.11 -9.06 -6.76
N LYS A 116 -7.08 -10.34 -6.35
CA LYS A 116 -6.14 -11.36 -6.84
C LYS A 116 -6.87 -12.68 -7.09
N PRO A 117 -6.50 -13.46 -8.12
CA PRO A 117 -5.64 -13.09 -9.24
C PRO A 117 -6.41 -12.24 -10.27
N GLN A 118 -5.90 -11.06 -10.64
CA GLN A 118 -6.52 -10.21 -11.65
C GLN A 118 -5.51 -9.24 -12.28
N GLN A 119 -5.52 -9.10 -13.61
CA GLN A 119 -4.75 -8.05 -14.27
C GLN A 119 -5.34 -6.68 -13.89
N PHE A 120 -4.47 -5.72 -13.52
CA PHE A 120 -4.90 -4.44 -12.99
C PHE A 120 -5.74 -4.52 -11.70
N GLY A 121 -5.57 -5.59 -10.92
CA GLY A 121 -6.36 -5.86 -9.71
C GLY A 121 -6.12 -4.90 -8.54
N ASN A 122 -5.08 -4.05 -8.55
CA ASN A 122 -4.95 -2.99 -7.54
C ASN A 122 -5.67 -1.74 -8.01
N VAL A 123 -6.63 -1.26 -7.22
CA VAL A 123 -7.38 -0.03 -7.48
C VAL A 123 -6.99 1.02 -6.44
N LEU A 124 -6.62 2.20 -6.90
CA LEU A 124 -6.50 3.39 -6.06
C LEU A 124 -7.39 4.48 -6.61
N PHE A 125 -8.21 5.06 -5.75
CA PHE A 125 -9.02 6.22 -6.07
C PHE A 125 -8.91 7.26 -4.96
N LYS A 126 -8.69 8.51 -5.33
CA LYS A 126 -8.73 9.68 -4.45
C LYS A 126 -9.52 10.79 -5.10
N SER A 127 -10.61 11.18 -4.46
CA SER A 127 -11.47 12.22 -5.02
C SER A 127 -10.76 13.58 -5.00
N SER A 128 -11.06 14.44 -5.96
CA SER A 128 -10.69 15.86 -5.92
C SER A 128 -11.23 16.58 -4.67
N ARG A 129 -12.30 16.05 -4.06
CA ARG A 129 -12.85 16.51 -2.77
C ARG A 129 -11.90 16.28 -1.61
N PHE A 130 -11.10 15.21 -1.63
CA PHE A 130 -10.10 14.96 -0.59
C PHE A 130 -9.08 16.10 -0.52
N GLN A 131 -8.65 16.60 -1.68
CA GLN A 131 -7.76 17.75 -1.76
C GLN A 131 -8.48 19.08 -1.47
N SER A 132 -9.64 19.32 -2.08
CA SER A 132 -10.29 20.64 -2.04
C SER A 132 -11.11 20.91 -0.77
N TRP A 133 -11.80 19.91 -0.23
CA TRP A 133 -12.65 20.08 0.96
C TRP A 133 -11.89 19.74 2.24
N PHE A 134 -11.06 18.70 2.22
CA PHE A 134 -10.38 18.18 3.39
C PHE A 134 -8.89 18.55 3.47
N SER A 135 -8.38 19.33 2.52
CA SER A 135 -6.95 19.70 2.47
C SER A 135 -6.00 18.50 2.55
N GLU A 136 -6.42 17.37 1.97
CA GLU A 136 -5.69 16.11 1.92
C GLU A 136 -5.44 15.45 3.29
N VAL A 137 -6.28 15.73 4.30
CA VAL A 137 -6.24 15.11 5.63
C VAL A 137 -7.65 14.84 6.14
N VAL A 138 -7.93 13.61 6.54
CA VAL A 138 -9.15 13.24 7.27
C VAL A 138 -8.76 12.51 8.55
N VAL A 139 -9.30 12.98 9.67
CA VAL A 139 -9.06 12.42 11.01
C VAL A 139 -10.39 11.99 11.59
N ALA A 140 -10.52 10.71 11.91
CA ALA A 140 -11.62 10.18 12.69
C ALA A 140 -11.06 9.79 14.07
N GLN A 141 -11.59 10.40 15.12
CA GLN A 141 -11.16 10.16 16.49
C GLN A 141 -12.36 9.90 17.37
N ASP A 142 -12.18 9.06 18.38
CA ASP A 142 -13.17 8.81 19.42
C ASP A 142 -12.46 8.26 20.67
N ASN A 143 -13.13 8.37 21.81
CA ASN A 143 -12.58 7.98 23.10
C ASN A 143 -13.66 7.39 24.01
N LYS A 144 -13.28 6.36 24.76
CA LYS A 144 -14.14 5.74 25.75
C LYS A 144 -13.36 5.38 27.00
N GLY A 145 -13.58 6.14 28.07
CA GLY A 145 -12.83 6.00 29.32
C GLY A 145 -11.34 6.26 29.08
N GLN A 146 -10.51 5.29 29.42
CA GLN A 146 -9.06 5.33 29.23
C GLN A 146 -8.61 5.04 27.79
N TYR A 147 -9.50 4.63 26.87
CA TYR A 147 -9.14 4.29 25.50
C TYR A 147 -9.35 5.47 24.57
N PHE A 148 -8.29 5.89 23.89
CA PHE A 148 -8.30 6.91 22.85
C PHE A 148 -7.85 6.28 21.55
N TYR A 149 -8.60 6.46 20.47
CA TYR A 149 -8.17 6.00 19.16
C TYR A 149 -8.36 7.08 18.11
N THR A 150 -7.48 7.07 17.12
CA THR A 150 -7.48 8.03 16.03
C THR A 150 -7.06 7.34 14.74
N LEU A 151 -7.89 7.47 13.71
CA LEU A 151 -7.60 7.03 12.35
C LEU A 151 -7.38 8.28 11.49
N THR A 152 -6.17 8.46 11.01
CA THR A 152 -5.79 9.57 10.13
C THR A 152 -5.45 9.04 8.74
N ALA A 153 -6.14 9.54 7.72
CA ALA A 153 -5.79 9.32 6.32
C ALA A 153 -5.30 10.63 5.70
N SER A 154 -4.09 10.64 5.15
CA SER A 154 -3.52 11.83 4.51
C SER A 154 -2.57 11.48 3.37
N SER A 155 -2.50 12.36 2.36
CA SER A 155 -1.48 12.27 1.31
C SER A 155 -0.09 12.79 1.76
N ARG A 156 -0.02 13.50 2.89
CA ARG A 156 1.18 14.18 3.41
C ARG A 156 1.29 14.04 4.92
N LEU A 157 1.07 12.84 5.42
CA LEU A 157 1.17 12.55 6.84
C LEU A 157 2.64 12.57 7.29
N ARG A 158 2.94 13.34 8.33
CA ARG A 158 4.21 13.23 9.04
C ARG A 158 4.07 12.11 10.07
N SER A 159 4.82 11.02 9.90
CA SER A 159 4.76 9.85 10.77
C SER A 159 6.16 9.43 11.21
N VAL A 160 6.34 9.25 12.52
CA VAL A 160 7.60 8.83 13.14
C VAL A 160 7.28 7.75 14.17
N LEU A 161 7.81 6.53 13.97
CA LEU A 161 7.72 5.46 14.96
C LEU A 161 8.91 5.54 15.92
N SER A 162 10.12 5.63 15.34
CA SER A 162 11.40 5.85 16.01
C SER A 162 12.38 6.36 14.94
N PRO A 163 13.30 7.29 15.26
CA PRO A 163 14.26 7.82 14.29
C PRO A 163 15.10 6.75 13.57
N MET A 164 15.34 5.60 14.22
CA MET A 164 16.16 4.52 13.66
C MET A 164 15.36 3.50 12.83
N VAL A 165 14.04 3.47 12.95
CA VAL A 165 13.18 2.46 12.29
C VAL A 165 12.31 3.07 11.21
N PHE A 166 11.64 4.17 11.52
CA PHE A 166 10.76 4.83 10.58
C PHE A 166 10.54 6.29 10.94
N ALA A 167 10.97 7.18 10.05
CA ALA A 167 10.69 8.60 10.09
C ALA A 167 10.44 9.10 8.67
N LYS A 168 9.19 9.43 8.35
CA LYS A 168 8.82 10.04 7.06
C LYS A 168 8.09 11.36 7.28
N ALA A 169 8.59 12.41 6.63
CA ALA A 169 7.99 13.74 6.71
C ALA A 169 6.70 13.87 5.89
N ARG A 170 6.56 13.10 4.80
CA ARG A 170 5.41 13.14 3.88
C ARG A 170 5.07 11.72 3.43
N MET A 171 4.41 10.96 4.30
CA MET A 171 3.84 9.66 3.99
C MET A 171 2.45 9.84 3.39
N ASP A 172 2.18 9.16 2.28
CA ASP A 172 0.84 9.10 1.70
C ASP A 172 0.17 7.80 2.09
N GLY A 173 -0.77 7.85 3.02
CA GLY A 173 -1.42 6.66 3.54
C GLY A 173 -2.30 6.91 4.75
N VAL A 174 -2.41 5.88 5.57
CA VAL A 174 -3.25 5.82 6.76
C VAL A 174 -2.37 5.53 7.97
N GLN A 175 -2.65 6.22 9.06
CA GLN A 175 -2.12 5.96 10.40
C GLN A 175 -3.27 5.71 11.35
N PHE A 176 -3.17 4.65 12.12
CA PHE A 176 -4.09 4.35 13.21
C PHE A 176 -3.31 4.39 14.52
N ASP A 177 -3.72 5.27 15.42
CA ASP A 177 -3.17 5.43 16.75
C ASP A 177 -4.19 4.97 17.80
N LEU A 178 -3.70 4.29 18.81
CA LEU A 178 -4.44 3.84 19.97
C LEU A 178 -3.59 4.16 21.21
N ALA A 179 -4.18 4.86 22.16
CA ALA A 179 -3.55 5.17 23.43
C ALA A 179 -4.46 4.75 24.58
N THR A 180 -3.84 4.25 25.63
CA THR A 180 -4.44 3.91 26.92
C THR A 180 -3.51 4.37 28.03
N ASP A 181 -3.96 4.30 29.29
CA ASP A 181 -3.15 4.70 30.45
C ASP A 181 -1.78 4.02 30.55
N ARG A 182 -1.59 2.84 29.94
CA ARG A 182 -0.33 2.07 30.00
C ARG A 182 0.21 1.59 28.66
N TYR A 183 -0.58 1.68 27.60
CA TYR A 183 -0.23 1.13 26.30
C TYR A 183 -0.48 2.13 25.19
N GLU A 184 0.45 2.21 24.27
CA GLU A 184 0.34 3.01 23.05
C GLU A 184 0.60 2.11 21.85
N ALA A 185 -0.19 2.25 20.80
CA ALA A 185 -0.02 1.52 19.57
C ALA A 185 -0.22 2.44 18.38
N THR A 186 0.69 2.39 17.43
CA THR A 186 0.59 3.08 16.15
C THR A 186 0.75 2.07 15.04
N PHE A 187 -0.14 2.09 14.06
CA PHE A 187 -0.05 1.30 12.85
C PHE A 187 -0.02 2.24 11.64
N LEU A 188 0.89 1.96 10.71
CA LEU A 188 1.08 2.73 9.49
C LEU A 188 0.85 1.83 8.29
N PHE A 189 0.09 2.33 7.32
CA PHE A 189 -0.12 1.69 6.04
C PHE A 189 -0.01 2.73 4.93
N SER A 190 0.80 2.45 3.91
CA SER A 190 0.97 3.34 2.78
C SER A 190 1.22 2.56 1.50
N ARG A 191 0.67 3.08 0.40
CA ARG A 191 1.02 2.59 -0.94
C ARG A 191 2.18 3.41 -1.47
N LEU A 192 3.41 2.93 -1.32
CA LEU A 192 4.61 3.66 -1.76
C LEU A 192 4.66 3.84 -3.28
N SER A 193 4.28 2.82 -4.04
CA SER A 193 4.25 2.93 -5.51
C SER A 193 2.97 3.63 -5.98
N ASN A 194 3.11 4.69 -6.78
CA ASN A 194 1.99 5.48 -7.29
C ASN A 194 0.95 5.84 -6.19
N PRO A 195 1.36 6.60 -5.15
CA PRO A 195 0.49 6.92 -4.01
C PRO A 195 -0.73 7.77 -4.36
N GLY A 196 -0.79 8.32 -5.59
CA GLY A 196 -1.86 9.20 -6.06
C GLY A 196 -1.78 10.62 -5.52
N GLY A 197 -1.00 10.88 -4.46
CA GLY A 197 -0.85 12.21 -3.88
C GLY A 197 -2.19 12.74 -3.37
N GLY A 198 -2.50 14.01 -3.66
CA GLY A 198 -3.73 14.65 -3.21
C GLY A 198 -5.01 14.19 -3.92
N SER A 199 -4.92 13.70 -5.16
CA SER A 199 -6.06 13.24 -5.95
C SER A 199 -5.64 12.39 -7.15
N THR A 200 -6.47 11.43 -7.53
CA THR A 200 -6.33 10.69 -8.79
C THR A 200 -7.18 11.31 -9.92
N GLY A 201 -7.67 12.54 -9.74
CA GLY A 201 -8.52 13.24 -10.70
C GLY A 201 -9.91 12.61 -10.83
N ASP A 202 -10.45 12.09 -9.71
CA ASP A 202 -11.73 11.36 -9.66
C ASP A 202 -11.78 10.15 -10.62
N ARG A 203 -10.61 9.55 -10.90
CA ARG A 203 -10.48 8.33 -11.71
C ARG A 203 -9.78 7.23 -10.95
N GLU A 204 -10.19 5.99 -11.20
CA GLU A 204 -9.52 4.82 -10.65
C GLU A 204 -8.18 4.58 -11.34
N VAL A 205 -7.11 4.48 -10.55
CA VAL A 205 -5.77 4.15 -11.01
C VAL A 205 -5.56 2.66 -10.79
N LEU A 206 -5.76 1.90 -11.86
CA LEU A 206 -5.63 0.46 -11.86
C LEU A 206 -4.19 0.02 -12.13
N ARG A 207 -3.64 -0.92 -11.35
CA ARG A 207 -2.26 -1.41 -11.52
C ARG A 207 -2.13 -2.88 -11.17
N THR A 208 -1.20 -3.54 -11.83
CA THR A 208 -0.87 -4.93 -11.54
C THR A 208 0.22 -5.06 -10.48
N ASN A 209 1.24 -4.21 -10.54
CA ASN A 209 2.34 -4.16 -9.57
C ASN A 209 2.04 -3.13 -8.47
N ASN A 210 2.47 -3.41 -7.25
CA ASN A 210 2.32 -2.50 -6.11
C ASN A 210 3.43 -2.70 -5.07
N THR A 211 3.90 -1.61 -4.45
CA THR A 211 4.77 -1.63 -3.28
C THR A 211 4.00 -1.05 -2.10
N ILE A 212 3.82 -1.86 -1.06
CA ILE A 212 3.09 -1.51 0.15
C ILE A 212 4.08 -1.36 1.29
N LEU A 213 3.94 -0.27 2.04
CA LEU A 213 4.61 -0.04 3.30
C LEU A 213 3.63 -0.35 4.43
N ALA A 214 4.03 -1.20 5.35
CA ALA A 214 3.36 -1.45 6.60
C ALA A 214 4.36 -1.29 7.75
N GLY A 215 3.94 -0.66 8.83
CA GLY A 215 4.78 -0.51 10.01
C GLY A 215 3.95 -0.31 11.25
N GLY A 216 4.60 -0.38 12.41
CA GLY A 216 3.93 -0.09 13.65
C GLY A 216 4.86 0.05 14.84
N ARG A 217 4.32 0.64 15.89
CA ARG A 217 4.92 0.76 17.21
C ARG A 217 3.93 0.20 18.22
N LEU A 218 4.42 -0.60 19.16
CA LEU A 218 3.67 -1.03 20.34
C LEU A 218 4.51 -0.68 21.56
N GLY A 219 4.04 0.28 22.35
CA GLY A 219 4.64 0.75 23.59
C GLY A 219 3.87 0.27 24.82
N ALA A 220 4.59 -0.07 25.88
CA ALA A 220 4.04 -0.39 27.18
C ALA A 220 4.83 0.33 28.27
N GLN A 221 4.12 0.99 29.17
CA GLN A 221 4.69 1.62 30.36
C GLN A 221 4.82 0.57 31.48
N LEU A 222 6.04 0.35 31.94
CA LEU A 222 6.38 -0.58 33.02
C LEU A 222 6.53 0.20 34.34
N GLY A 223 5.40 0.43 35.01
CA GLY A 223 5.35 1.27 36.21
C GLY A 223 5.68 2.73 35.89
N ASP A 224 6.33 3.42 36.82
CA ASP A 224 6.63 4.85 36.66
C ASP A 224 8.05 5.14 36.14
N PHE A 225 8.86 4.09 35.92
CA PHE A 225 10.31 4.24 35.73
C PHE A 225 10.82 3.79 34.35
N ALA A 226 10.03 3.02 33.58
CA ALA A 226 10.48 2.51 32.28
C ALA A 226 9.34 2.45 31.26
N GLU A 227 9.67 2.74 30.00
CA GLU A 227 8.84 2.48 28.84
C GLU A 227 9.59 1.50 27.94
N VAL A 228 8.88 0.50 27.43
CA VAL A 228 9.43 -0.45 26.44
C VAL A 228 8.56 -0.39 25.20
N ALA A 229 9.19 -0.27 24.03
CA ALA A 229 8.49 -0.24 22.76
C ALA A 229 9.11 -1.19 21.73
N LEU A 230 8.24 -1.89 21.00
CA LEU A 230 8.57 -2.65 19.80
C LEU A 230 8.25 -1.78 18.58
N HIS A 231 9.20 -1.70 17.64
CA HIS A 231 9.00 -0.98 16.38
C HIS A 231 9.26 -1.91 15.20
N THR A 232 8.42 -1.81 14.16
CA THR A 232 8.60 -2.55 12.91
C THR A 232 8.24 -1.66 11.73
N ALA A 233 8.95 -1.83 10.61
CA ALA A 233 8.62 -1.23 9.33
C ALA A 233 9.07 -2.19 8.23
N ASN A 234 8.16 -2.45 7.28
CA ASN A 234 8.40 -3.33 6.15
C ASN A 234 7.80 -2.69 4.89
N ALA A 235 8.60 -2.63 3.84
CA ALA A 235 8.12 -2.32 2.50
C ALA A 235 8.25 -3.58 1.65
N HIS A 236 7.14 -4.13 1.18
CA HIS A 236 7.17 -5.31 0.32
C HIS A 236 6.54 -5.00 -1.03
N GLN A 237 7.07 -5.65 -2.06
CA GLN A 237 6.59 -5.56 -3.42
C GLN A 237 5.62 -6.71 -3.68
N SER A 238 4.57 -6.46 -4.45
CA SER A 238 3.57 -7.47 -4.82
C SER A 238 3.05 -7.24 -6.24
N HIS A 239 2.48 -8.29 -6.84
CA HIS A 239 1.67 -8.14 -8.03
C HIS A 239 0.42 -9.01 -8.01
N THR A 240 -0.62 -8.59 -8.73
CA THR A 240 -1.96 -9.21 -8.68
C THR A 240 -2.14 -10.39 -9.63
N LEU A 241 -1.11 -10.77 -10.40
CA LEU A 241 -1.15 -11.97 -11.25
C LEU A 241 -0.69 -13.24 -10.54
N LEU A 242 -0.08 -13.12 -9.36
CA LEU A 242 0.22 -14.29 -8.55
C LEU A 242 -1.05 -14.80 -7.88
N ASP A 243 -1.35 -16.07 -8.12
CA ASP A 243 -2.46 -16.80 -7.49
C ASP A 243 -2.13 -17.24 -6.05
N LYS A 244 -0.92 -16.93 -5.56
CA LYS A 244 -0.52 -17.23 -4.17
C LYS A 244 -1.21 -16.26 -3.22
N GLN A 245 -2.39 -16.66 -2.78
CA GLN A 245 -3.12 -16.10 -1.64
C GLN A 245 -2.32 -16.22 -0.31
N ALA A 246 -1.23 -17.00 -0.31
CA ALA A 246 -0.34 -17.26 0.81
C ALA A 246 1.14 -16.97 0.46
N GLY A 247 1.46 -15.72 0.14
CA GLY A 247 2.85 -15.24 0.23
C GLY A 247 3.21 -14.94 1.68
N ASN A 248 4.50 -15.04 2.04
CA ASN A 248 4.98 -14.56 3.34
C ASN A 248 4.71 -13.04 3.43
N PRO A 249 3.93 -12.52 4.41
CA PRO A 249 3.65 -11.09 4.52
C PRO A 249 4.90 -10.24 4.79
N PHE A 250 6.02 -10.88 5.16
CA PHE A 250 7.32 -10.26 5.36
C PHE A 250 8.24 -10.35 4.14
N ALA A 251 7.91 -11.14 3.11
CA ALA A 251 8.70 -11.26 1.89
C ALA A 251 7.92 -10.75 0.68
N GLY A 252 8.52 -9.84 -0.08
CA GLY A 252 7.96 -9.35 -1.34
C GLY A 252 7.99 -10.42 -2.44
N SER A 253 7.16 -10.22 -3.46
CA SER A 253 7.27 -10.90 -4.76
C SER A 253 7.85 -9.95 -5.80
N LEU A 254 8.68 -10.48 -6.70
CA LEU A 254 9.15 -9.75 -7.87
C LEU A 254 7.98 -9.21 -8.68
N THR A 255 8.07 -7.98 -9.18
CA THR A 255 7.06 -7.48 -10.13
C THR A 255 7.13 -8.19 -11.46
N ILE A 256 6.09 -8.03 -12.28
CA ILE A 256 6.05 -8.60 -13.63
C ILE A 256 7.25 -8.20 -14.50
N GLY A 257 7.78 -6.98 -14.30
CA GLY A 257 8.97 -6.53 -15.02
C GLY A 257 10.26 -7.20 -14.56
N GLN A 258 10.34 -7.52 -13.27
CA GLN A 258 11.50 -8.15 -12.64
C GLN A 258 11.46 -9.68 -12.75
N ASN A 259 10.27 -10.29 -12.76
CA ASN A 259 10.06 -11.72 -12.91
C ASN A 259 10.16 -12.16 -14.37
N LYS A 260 11.28 -11.80 -15.02
CA LYS A 260 11.62 -12.19 -16.38
C LYS A 260 12.87 -13.04 -16.35
N THR A 261 12.92 -14.02 -17.24
CA THR A 261 14.13 -14.81 -17.48
C THR A 261 15.25 -13.87 -17.96
N ILE A 262 16.41 -14.01 -17.33
CA ILE A 262 17.64 -13.35 -17.74
C ILE A 262 18.28 -14.16 -18.85
N SER A 263 18.97 -13.51 -19.77
CA SER A 263 19.71 -14.20 -20.83
C SER A 263 21.20 -14.00 -20.67
N LEU A 264 21.61 -12.91 -20.03
CA LEU A 264 23.00 -12.54 -19.94
C LEU A 264 23.27 -11.92 -18.57
N VAL A 265 24.35 -12.39 -17.95
CA VAL A 265 24.92 -11.81 -16.73
C VAL A 265 26.34 -11.36 -17.03
N LYS A 266 26.66 -10.12 -16.65
CA LYS A 266 27.98 -9.52 -16.83
C LYS A 266 28.58 -9.22 -15.47
N LEU A 267 29.80 -9.69 -15.27
CA LEU A 267 30.63 -9.31 -14.12
C LEU A 267 31.72 -8.38 -14.63
N VAL A 268 31.91 -7.25 -13.99
CA VAL A 268 32.95 -6.28 -14.33
C VAL A 268 33.94 -6.23 -13.18
N LEU A 269 35.16 -6.67 -13.46
CA LEU A 269 36.29 -6.65 -12.55
C LEU A 269 37.12 -5.40 -12.81
N ARG A 270 37.40 -4.64 -11.75
CA ARG A 270 38.14 -3.37 -11.79
C ARG A 270 39.12 -3.30 -10.65
N ASP A 271 40.06 -2.38 -10.78
CA ASP A 271 40.94 -1.95 -9.69
C ASP A 271 40.16 -1.08 -8.69
N ASP A 272 40.30 -1.33 -7.37
CA ASP A 272 39.71 -0.47 -6.31
C ASP A 272 40.50 0.84 -6.16
N SER A 273 41.81 0.80 -6.44
CA SER A 273 42.75 1.93 -6.35
C SER A 273 43.36 2.30 -7.70
N PRO A 274 42.57 2.64 -8.73
CA PRO A 274 43.06 2.80 -10.11
C PRO A 274 44.07 3.95 -10.29
N GLU A 275 44.22 4.83 -9.30
CA GLU A 275 45.14 5.98 -9.32
C GLU A 275 46.63 5.57 -9.25
N ASP A 276 46.95 4.40 -8.70
CA ASP A 276 48.33 3.92 -8.61
C ASP A 276 48.84 3.27 -9.91
N GLY A 277 47.91 2.88 -10.79
CA GLY A 277 48.17 2.25 -12.08
C GLY A 277 48.83 0.86 -12.02
N VAL A 278 48.93 0.23 -10.84
CA VAL A 278 49.67 -1.03 -10.64
C VAL A 278 48.96 -1.91 -9.61
N GLY A 279 48.77 -3.19 -9.95
CA GLY A 279 48.31 -4.18 -8.98
C GLY A 279 46.80 -4.21 -8.77
N GLY A 280 46.03 -4.05 -9.84
CA GLY A 280 44.57 -4.19 -9.82
C GLY A 280 44.11 -5.64 -9.88
N ALA A 281 42.85 -5.86 -10.24
CA ALA A 281 42.18 -7.15 -10.11
C ALA A 281 42.88 -8.29 -10.86
N ALA A 282 43.29 -9.33 -10.13
CA ALA A 282 43.86 -10.56 -10.69
C ALA A 282 42.82 -11.68 -10.68
N PHE A 283 42.37 -12.09 -11.87
CA PHE A 283 41.34 -13.12 -12.07
C PHE A 283 41.92 -14.43 -12.57
N PHE A 284 41.58 -15.54 -11.92
CA PHE A 284 42.03 -16.89 -12.28
C PHE A 284 40.88 -17.69 -12.91
N PRO A 285 40.78 -17.76 -14.26
CA PRO A 285 39.68 -18.44 -14.93
C PRO A 285 39.62 -19.93 -14.59
N ASP A 286 40.78 -20.59 -14.53
CA ASP A 286 40.89 -22.03 -14.26
C ASP A 286 40.43 -22.43 -12.84
N ALA A 287 40.46 -21.49 -11.90
CA ALA A 287 40.02 -21.69 -10.53
C ALA A 287 38.63 -21.08 -10.25
N SER A 288 37.95 -20.61 -11.29
CA SER A 288 36.62 -20.00 -11.18
C SER A 288 35.55 -20.89 -11.80
N ASP A 289 34.32 -20.79 -11.31
CA ASP A 289 33.19 -21.57 -11.77
C ASP A 289 31.88 -20.80 -11.57
N VAL A 290 30.81 -21.26 -12.20
CA VAL A 290 29.43 -20.81 -11.96
C VAL A 290 28.59 -22.04 -11.58
N GLN A 291 27.91 -21.98 -10.44
CA GLN A 291 26.97 -23.01 -10.00
C GLN A 291 25.54 -22.59 -10.32
N ILE A 292 24.81 -23.47 -10.98
CA ILE A 292 23.42 -23.26 -11.39
C ILE A 292 22.54 -24.22 -10.60
N THR A 293 21.56 -23.69 -9.88
CA THR A 293 20.54 -24.49 -9.19
C THR A 293 19.22 -24.37 -9.96
N TYR A 294 18.62 -25.50 -10.29
CA TYR A 294 17.35 -25.56 -11.00
C TYR A 294 16.15 -25.65 -10.04
N ARG A 295 14.95 -25.42 -10.57
CA ARG A 295 13.68 -25.46 -9.80
C ARG A 295 13.37 -26.81 -9.17
N ASP A 296 13.91 -27.90 -9.71
CA ASP A 296 13.80 -29.25 -9.15
C ASP A 296 14.77 -29.50 -7.97
N GLY A 297 15.63 -28.52 -7.67
CA GLY A 297 16.66 -28.60 -6.62
C GLY A 297 17.96 -29.26 -7.08
N SER A 298 18.10 -29.65 -8.34
CA SER A 298 19.37 -30.13 -8.89
C SER A 298 20.37 -28.98 -9.07
N GLU A 299 21.65 -29.29 -8.89
CA GLU A 299 22.75 -28.35 -9.05
C GLU A 299 23.68 -28.82 -10.17
N GLU A 300 24.21 -27.87 -10.94
CA GLU A 300 25.11 -28.13 -12.06
C GLU A 300 26.25 -27.10 -12.08
N SER A 301 27.47 -27.57 -12.34
CA SER A 301 28.66 -26.72 -12.52
C SER A 301 28.76 -26.27 -13.97
N GLY A 302 28.90 -24.97 -14.19
CA GLY A 302 29.09 -24.38 -15.50
C GLY A 302 30.36 -24.91 -16.16
N LYS A 303 31.46 -25.01 -15.41
CA LYS A 303 32.71 -25.58 -15.92
C LYS A 303 32.56 -27.04 -16.35
N ALA A 304 31.75 -27.85 -15.64
CA ALA A 304 31.51 -29.25 -16.01
C ALA A 304 30.76 -29.41 -17.34
N ILE A 305 29.88 -28.46 -17.69
CA ILE A 305 29.18 -28.42 -18.99
C ILE A 305 29.94 -27.60 -20.05
N GLY A 306 31.07 -26.97 -19.69
CA GLY A 306 31.83 -26.08 -20.57
C GLY A 306 31.15 -24.72 -20.78
N PHE A 307 30.28 -24.32 -19.87
CA PHE A 307 29.70 -22.99 -19.78
C PHE A 307 30.63 -22.08 -18.98
N GLU A 308 31.56 -21.45 -19.69
CA GLU A 308 32.55 -20.50 -19.16
C GLU A 308 32.25 -19.08 -19.67
N PRO A 309 32.65 -18.02 -18.95
CA PRO A 309 32.40 -16.67 -19.38
C PRO A 309 33.26 -16.31 -20.61
N ILE A 310 32.70 -15.48 -21.49
CA ILE A 310 33.50 -14.77 -22.48
C ILE A 310 34.21 -13.63 -21.75
N ILE A 311 35.55 -13.64 -21.79
CA ILE A 311 36.38 -12.63 -21.15
C ILE A 311 36.68 -11.52 -22.16
N GLU A 312 36.23 -10.29 -21.87
CA GLU A 312 36.51 -9.10 -22.66
C GLU A 312 37.39 -8.13 -21.85
N GLY A 313 38.43 -7.57 -22.48
CA GLY A 313 39.37 -6.67 -21.81
C GLY A 313 40.37 -7.38 -20.91
N GLY A 314 41.13 -6.59 -20.14
CA GLY A 314 42.18 -7.09 -19.27
C GLY A 314 43.42 -7.59 -20.01
N PHE A 315 44.49 -7.80 -19.24
CA PHE A 315 45.80 -8.22 -19.72
C PHE A 315 46.10 -9.64 -19.26
N LEU A 316 46.36 -10.54 -20.22
CA LEU A 316 46.78 -11.89 -19.89
C LEU A 316 48.20 -11.87 -19.28
N GLN A 317 48.33 -12.41 -18.08
CA GLN A 317 49.60 -12.66 -17.40
C GLN A 317 49.83 -14.17 -17.23
N GLN A 318 50.95 -14.56 -16.61
CA GLN A 318 51.27 -15.98 -16.41
C GLN A 318 50.28 -16.64 -15.43
N GLY A 319 49.21 -17.23 -15.96
CA GLY A 319 48.22 -18.03 -15.20
C GLY A 319 47.01 -17.27 -14.69
N PHE A 320 46.87 -15.96 -14.98
CA PHE A 320 45.72 -15.14 -14.62
C PHE A 320 45.53 -13.98 -15.60
N VAL A 321 44.35 -13.36 -15.58
CA VAL A 321 44.04 -12.13 -16.33
C VAL A 321 44.03 -10.98 -15.34
N ALA A 322 44.66 -9.86 -15.67
CA ALA A 322 44.78 -8.69 -14.79
C ALA A 322 44.01 -7.48 -15.36
N ALA A 323 43.35 -6.72 -14.50
CA ALA A 323 42.77 -5.41 -14.83
C ALA A 323 43.40 -4.35 -13.91
N ASN A 324 44.38 -3.61 -14.44
CA ASN A 324 45.17 -2.63 -13.67
C ASN A 324 44.76 -1.20 -14.02
N GLY A 325 44.75 -0.30 -13.02
CA GLY A 325 44.47 1.11 -13.23
C GLY A 325 43.08 1.33 -13.83
N PRO A 326 42.94 2.07 -14.95
CA PRO A 326 41.64 2.34 -15.56
C PRO A 326 41.08 1.18 -16.40
N GLU A 327 41.81 0.07 -16.56
CA GLU A 327 41.37 -1.07 -17.36
C GLU A 327 40.22 -1.81 -16.65
N GLU A 328 39.22 -2.24 -17.43
CA GLU A 328 38.11 -3.06 -16.94
C GLU A 328 38.12 -4.41 -17.64
N MET A 329 37.96 -5.48 -16.86
CA MET A 329 37.72 -6.82 -17.40
C MET A 329 36.25 -7.17 -17.25
N ARG A 330 35.64 -7.71 -18.31
CA ARG A 330 34.23 -8.12 -18.32
C ARG A 330 34.14 -9.61 -18.54
N LEU A 331 33.42 -10.29 -17.64
CA LEU A 331 33.08 -11.70 -17.76
C LEU A 331 31.60 -11.77 -18.18
N VAL A 332 31.36 -12.26 -19.39
CA VAL A 332 30.02 -12.33 -19.97
C VAL A 332 29.53 -13.78 -19.96
N TYR A 333 28.52 -14.06 -19.14
CA TYR A 333 27.83 -15.35 -19.09
C TYR A 333 26.55 -15.24 -19.94
N ASP A 334 26.55 -15.90 -21.09
CA ASP A 334 25.42 -15.90 -22.04
C ASP A 334 24.64 -17.22 -21.97
N PHE A 335 23.48 -17.19 -21.33
CA PHE A 335 22.59 -18.35 -21.18
C PHE A 335 21.85 -18.71 -22.48
N ASP A 336 21.98 -17.91 -23.54
CA ASP A 336 21.53 -18.27 -24.90
C ASP A 336 22.66 -18.83 -25.77
N SER A 337 23.88 -18.93 -25.24
CA SER A 337 25.00 -19.53 -25.97
C SER A 337 24.76 -21.03 -26.24
N PRO A 338 25.27 -21.56 -27.37
CA PRO A 338 25.21 -23.00 -27.65
C PRO A 338 25.82 -23.85 -26.54
N ASP A 339 26.88 -23.35 -25.88
CA ASP A 339 27.53 -24.05 -24.77
C ASP A 339 26.60 -24.28 -23.58
N PHE A 340 25.67 -23.35 -23.32
CA PHE A 340 24.62 -23.54 -22.33
C PHE A 340 23.45 -24.37 -22.89
N VAL A 341 22.87 -23.93 -24.02
CA VAL A 341 21.62 -24.49 -24.55
C VAL A 341 21.72 -25.98 -24.91
N ASP A 342 22.86 -26.42 -25.45
CA ASP A 342 23.01 -27.80 -25.92
C ASP A 342 23.47 -28.78 -24.82
N ARG A 343 24.02 -28.26 -23.71
CA ARG A 343 24.72 -29.08 -22.71
C ARG A 343 24.13 -28.99 -21.31
N ALA A 344 23.44 -27.90 -20.98
CA ALA A 344 22.78 -27.73 -19.70
C ALA A 344 21.65 -28.74 -19.53
N ARG A 345 21.41 -29.16 -18.28
CA ARG A 345 20.35 -30.12 -17.96
C ARG A 345 18.95 -29.61 -18.27
N PHE A 346 18.70 -28.33 -18.01
CA PHE A 346 17.43 -27.67 -18.27
C PHE A 346 17.64 -26.31 -18.92
N ALA A 347 16.59 -25.83 -19.57
CA ALA A 347 16.56 -24.50 -20.16
C ALA A 347 16.62 -23.41 -19.09
N LYS A 348 17.04 -22.20 -19.51
CA LYS A 348 17.32 -21.06 -18.60
C LYS A 348 16.11 -20.58 -17.77
N ASP A 349 14.88 -20.90 -18.18
CA ASP A 349 13.63 -20.62 -17.46
C ASP A 349 13.40 -21.51 -16.22
N GLU A 350 14.05 -22.67 -16.20
CA GLU A 350 14.04 -23.61 -15.06
C GLU A 350 15.14 -23.30 -14.03
N ILE A 351 15.97 -22.27 -14.26
CA ILE A 351 16.97 -21.83 -13.28
C ILE A 351 16.27 -21.15 -12.09
N ALA A 352 16.60 -21.60 -10.89
CA ALA A 352 16.15 -21.02 -9.63
C ALA A 352 17.19 -20.08 -9.02
N LYS A 353 18.48 -20.42 -9.13
CA LYS A 353 19.60 -19.65 -8.57
C LYS A 353 20.85 -19.82 -9.44
N VAL A 354 21.65 -18.76 -9.52
CA VAL A 354 22.98 -18.77 -10.15
C VAL A 354 23.97 -18.20 -9.13
N GLU A 355 25.02 -18.94 -8.83
CA GLU A 355 26.07 -18.56 -7.89
C GLU A 355 27.41 -18.52 -8.62
N PHE A 356 28.12 -17.41 -8.52
CA PHE A 356 29.43 -17.23 -9.11
C PHE A 356 30.51 -17.49 -8.06
N LEU A 357 31.48 -18.32 -8.43
CA LEU A 357 32.67 -18.63 -7.66
C LEU A 357 33.87 -18.05 -8.42
N LEU A 358 34.27 -16.83 -8.07
CA LEU A 358 35.39 -16.16 -8.71
C LEU A 358 36.64 -16.24 -7.84
N THR A 359 37.70 -16.81 -8.38
CA THR A 359 39.01 -16.80 -7.71
C THR A 359 39.75 -15.52 -8.11
N LEU A 360 39.91 -14.63 -7.13
CA LEU A 360 40.40 -13.27 -7.29
C LEU A 360 41.53 -13.00 -6.29
N GLY A 361 42.47 -12.15 -6.69
CA GLY A 361 43.51 -11.59 -5.81
C GLY A 361 43.82 -10.14 -6.19
N ASN A 362 44.75 -9.55 -5.45
CA ASN A 362 45.14 -8.14 -5.51
C ASN A 362 44.00 -7.17 -5.13
N ASP A 363 44.12 -5.92 -5.57
CA ASP A 363 43.15 -4.86 -5.34
C ASP A 363 42.04 -4.94 -6.39
N TYR A 364 40.89 -5.52 -6.00
CA TYR A 364 39.78 -5.77 -6.91
C TYR A 364 38.47 -5.17 -6.42
N GLN A 365 37.64 -4.76 -7.37
CA GLN A 365 36.20 -4.57 -7.23
C GLN A 365 35.46 -5.47 -8.21
N VAL A 366 34.39 -6.09 -7.73
CA VAL A 366 33.48 -6.94 -8.52
C VAL A 366 32.14 -6.26 -8.62
N TRP A 367 31.79 -5.88 -9.85
CA TRP A 367 30.49 -5.32 -10.18
C TRP A 367 29.68 -6.33 -11.00
N MET A 368 28.36 -6.32 -10.85
CA MET A 368 27.46 -7.25 -11.55
C MET A 368 26.32 -6.50 -12.22
N THR A 369 25.92 -6.96 -13.40
CA THR A 369 24.72 -6.51 -14.12
C THR A 369 24.10 -7.64 -14.93
N SER A 370 22.90 -7.44 -15.47
CA SER A 370 22.25 -8.36 -16.42
C SER A 370 21.55 -7.62 -17.55
N ASP A 371 21.12 -8.37 -18.57
CA ASP A 371 20.28 -7.89 -19.68
C ASP A 371 18.90 -7.34 -19.25
N ARG A 372 18.59 -7.40 -17.95
CA ARG A 372 17.38 -6.85 -17.34
C ARG A 372 17.67 -5.67 -16.38
N GLN A 373 18.92 -5.44 -16.00
CA GLN A 373 19.34 -4.35 -15.11
C GLN A 373 19.78 -3.12 -15.91
N ILE A 374 18.79 -2.45 -16.50
CA ILE A 374 19.00 -1.23 -17.29
C ILE A 374 18.32 -0.02 -16.65
N ASN A 375 18.92 1.16 -16.80
CA ASN A 375 18.33 2.42 -16.38
C ASN A 375 17.27 2.90 -17.40
N LEU A 376 16.66 4.06 -17.13
CA LEU A 376 15.63 4.65 -18.00
C LEU A 376 16.15 4.97 -19.42
N ASP A 377 17.45 5.21 -19.56
CA ASP A 377 18.13 5.49 -20.82
C ASP A 377 18.59 4.21 -21.54
N GLY A 378 18.29 3.04 -21.00
CA GLY A 378 18.67 1.73 -21.55
C GLY A 378 20.13 1.34 -21.29
N GLN A 379 20.85 2.06 -20.43
CA GLN A 379 22.23 1.74 -20.05
C GLN A 379 22.25 0.72 -18.92
N GLU A 380 23.22 -0.19 -18.95
CA GLU A 380 23.42 -1.20 -17.91
C GLU A 380 23.75 -0.55 -16.57
N VAL A 381 23.08 -1.01 -15.51
CA VAL A 381 23.30 -0.56 -14.13
C VAL A 381 24.16 -1.60 -13.42
N LEU A 382 25.39 -1.22 -13.09
CA LEU A 382 26.33 -2.05 -12.36
C LEU A 382 26.08 -1.94 -10.85
N LEU A 383 26.07 -3.08 -10.17
CA LEU A 383 25.94 -3.18 -8.72
C LEU A 383 27.21 -3.77 -8.13
N LEU A 384 27.79 -3.10 -7.12
CA LEU A 384 28.96 -3.61 -6.41
C LEU A 384 28.57 -4.82 -5.57
N VAL A 385 29.30 -5.93 -5.73
CA VAL A 385 29.02 -7.19 -5.03
C VAL A 385 30.14 -7.58 -4.06
N ALA A 386 31.39 -7.32 -4.44
CA ALA A 386 32.55 -7.59 -3.60
C ALA A 386 33.68 -6.60 -3.90
N GLN A 387 34.55 -6.37 -2.92
CA GLN A 387 35.79 -5.59 -3.08
C GLN A 387 36.88 -6.15 -2.17
N ALA A 388 38.14 -5.89 -2.49
CA ALA A 388 39.28 -6.27 -1.68
C ALA A 388 39.36 -5.44 -0.38
N GLU A 389 39.97 -6.00 0.67
CA GLU A 389 40.29 -5.25 1.89
C GLU A 389 41.64 -4.56 1.74
N GLY A 390 41.62 -3.34 1.20
CA GLY A 390 42.79 -2.52 0.98
C GLY A 390 43.58 -2.88 -0.29
N ASN A 391 44.57 -2.04 -0.60
CA ASN A 391 45.35 -2.12 -1.83
C ASN A 391 46.48 -3.16 -1.73
N VAL A 392 46.19 -4.38 -2.16
CA VAL A 392 47.11 -5.52 -2.19
C VAL A 392 47.60 -5.73 -3.62
N GLN A 393 48.91 -5.90 -3.83
CA GLN A 393 49.49 -5.99 -5.18
C GLN A 393 50.32 -7.27 -5.44
N ASP A 394 50.45 -8.12 -4.43
CA ASP A 394 51.36 -9.28 -4.41
C ASP A 394 50.64 -10.64 -4.38
N ILE A 395 49.33 -10.65 -4.63
CA ILE A 395 48.46 -11.85 -4.70
C ILE A 395 48.33 -12.57 -3.34
N THR A 396 48.77 -11.96 -2.25
CA THR A 396 48.70 -12.58 -0.91
C THR A 396 47.27 -12.78 -0.40
N ASN A 397 46.31 -12.04 -0.94
CA ASN A 397 44.89 -12.12 -0.61
C ASN A 397 44.09 -13.04 -1.57
N LEU A 398 44.75 -13.91 -2.34
CA LEU A 398 44.10 -14.83 -3.28
C LEU A 398 43.02 -15.68 -2.60
N GLN A 399 41.78 -15.53 -3.03
CA GLN A 399 40.64 -16.26 -2.49
C GLN A 399 39.53 -16.48 -3.52
N THR A 400 38.71 -17.50 -3.30
CA THR A 400 37.48 -17.72 -4.07
C THR A 400 36.33 -17.00 -3.39
N ILE A 401 35.82 -15.96 -4.04
CA ILE A 401 34.64 -15.21 -3.60
C ILE A 401 33.40 -15.88 -4.18
N ARG A 402 32.38 -16.03 -3.34
CA ARG A 402 31.10 -16.62 -3.70
C ARG A 402 29.99 -15.60 -3.54
N PHE A 403 29.22 -15.40 -4.58
CA PHE A 403 28.05 -14.53 -4.54
C PHE A 403 26.97 -14.97 -5.51
N GLU A 404 25.72 -14.67 -5.18
CA GLU A 404 24.57 -15.05 -5.98
C GLU A 404 24.17 -13.92 -6.93
N TYR A 405 23.74 -14.27 -8.14
CA TYR A 405 22.99 -13.33 -8.96
C TYR A 405 21.61 -13.08 -8.33
N GLY A 406 21.31 -11.81 -8.07
CA GLY A 406 20.02 -11.39 -7.55
C GLY A 406 19.82 -9.89 -7.67
N LEU A 407 18.56 -9.45 -7.60
CA LEU A 407 18.28 -8.05 -7.34
C LEU A 407 18.64 -7.76 -5.88
N PRO A 408 19.29 -6.62 -5.58
CA PRO A 408 19.52 -6.22 -4.19
C PRO A 408 18.15 -6.04 -3.53
N THR A 409 17.91 -6.85 -2.49
CA THR A 409 16.69 -6.85 -1.66
C THR A 409 16.90 -6.11 -0.37
#